data_AF-A0A8J8EVI1-F1
#
_entry.id   AF-A0A8J8EVI1-F1
#
_cell.length_a   1.000
_cell.length_b   1.000
_cell.length_c   1.000
_cell.angle_alpha   90.00
_cell.angle_beta   90.00
_cell.angle_gamma   90.00
#
_symmetry.space_group_name_H-M   'P 1'
#
loop_
_entity.id
_entity.type
_entity.pdbx_description
1 polymer ?
#
loop_
_entity_poly.entity_id
_entity_poly.type
_entity_poly.pdbx_seq_one_letter_code
_entity_poly.pdbx_strand_id
1 'polypeptide(L)'
;PEIAREAEVSHVDYFTFSRMMVRKRELIPDRGIRVLSDDVSLYVSSSSSELIRAVVEGFIDSPILQIGDATFITEDIKILKE
;
A
#
# COMPACT_ATOMS: atom_id res chain seq x y z
N PRO A 1 -5.85 16.64 3.11
CA PRO A 1 -6.73 17.08 2.00
C PRO A 1 -5.97 17.68 0.81
N GLU A 2 -5.03 18.60 1.06
CA GLU A 2 -4.21 19.22 -0.01
C GLU A 2 -3.19 18.25 -0.61
N ILE A 3 -2.39 17.56 0.22
CA ILE A 3 -1.45 16.50 -0.23
C ILE A 3 -2.15 15.40 -1.06
N ALA A 4 -3.39 15.05 -0.70
CA ALA A 4 -4.16 14.06 -1.47
C ALA A 4 -4.50 14.57 -2.89
N ARG A 5 -4.82 15.87 -3.03
CA ARG A 5 -5.04 16.51 -4.33
C ARG A 5 -3.74 16.59 -5.12
N GLU A 6 -2.62 16.86 -4.46
CA GLU A 6 -1.31 16.85 -5.12
C GLU A 6 -0.95 15.47 -5.67
N ALA A 7 -1.20 14.41 -4.90
CA ALA A 7 -1.00 13.03 -5.35
C ALA A 7 -1.92 12.64 -6.53
N GLU A 8 -3.13 13.19 -6.61
CA GLU A 8 -4.10 12.88 -7.66
C GLU A 8 -3.88 13.68 -8.96
N VAL A 9 -3.54 14.96 -8.85
CA VAL A 9 -3.50 15.91 -9.98
C VAL A 9 -2.10 16.03 -10.59
N SER A 10 -1.05 15.65 -9.85
CA SER A 10 0.31 15.67 -10.36
C SER A 10 0.52 14.60 -11.44
N HIS A 11 0.62 15.02 -12.70
CA HIS A 11 1.16 14.20 -13.80
C HIS A 11 2.67 13.90 -13.67
N VAL A 12 3.30 14.34 -12.57
CA VAL A 12 4.67 14.03 -12.23
C VAL A 12 4.64 12.86 -11.24
N ASP A 13 5.32 11.77 -11.58
CA ASP A 13 5.45 10.51 -10.82
C ASP A 13 6.19 10.71 -9.48
N TYR A 14 5.68 11.57 -8.60
CA TYR A 14 6.27 11.77 -7.28
C TYR A 14 6.01 10.59 -6.35
N PHE A 15 5.09 9.68 -6.68
CA PHE A 15 4.65 8.60 -5.81
C PHE A 15 4.29 7.35 -6.61
N THR A 16 4.64 6.19 -6.09
CA THR A 16 4.23 4.90 -6.64
C THR A 16 4.11 3.85 -5.53
N PHE A 17 3.42 2.77 -5.83
CA PHE A 17 3.28 1.63 -4.94
C PHE A 17 3.33 0.32 -5.72
N SER A 18 3.77 -0.75 -5.06
CA SER A 18 3.82 -2.07 -5.65
C SER A 18 2.44 -2.71 -5.74
N ARG A 19 2.34 -3.81 -6.50
CA ARG A 19 1.27 -4.78 -6.25
C ARG A 19 1.42 -5.36 -4.84
N MET A 20 0.31 -5.83 -4.26
CA MET A 20 0.32 -6.61 -3.02
C MET A 20 1.17 -7.88 -3.20
N MET A 21 2.21 -8.02 -2.37
CA MET A 21 3.11 -9.16 -2.39
C MET A 21 2.65 -10.16 -1.32
N VAL A 22 2.26 -11.36 -1.75
CA VAL A 22 1.79 -12.43 -0.85
C VAL A 22 2.76 -13.58 -0.98
N ARG A 23 3.44 -13.93 0.13
CA ARG A 23 4.52 -14.93 0.12
C ARG A 23 4.07 -16.30 -0.37
N LYS A 24 2.90 -16.76 0.08
CA LYS A 24 2.28 -18.00 -0.38
C LYS A 24 0.90 -17.69 -0.92
N ARG A 25 0.71 -17.89 -2.21
CA ARG A 25 -0.53 -17.58 -2.92
C ARG A 25 -0.87 -18.61 -3.98
N GLU A 26 -2.15 -18.72 -4.26
CA GLU A 26 -2.69 -19.51 -5.37
C GLU A 26 -3.46 -18.55 -6.30
N LEU A 27 -3.22 -18.66 -7.61
CA LEU A 27 -4.01 -17.92 -8.60
C LEU A 27 -5.29 -18.70 -8.87
N ILE A 28 -6.43 -18.06 -8.67
CA ILE A 28 -7.73 -18.61 -9.00
C ILE A 28 -8.15 -18.01 -10.34
N PRO A 29 -8.22 -18.81 -11.43
CA PRO A 29 -8.63 -18.32 -12.74
C PRO A 29 -9.94 -17.52 -12.66
N ASP A 30 -9.95 -16.37 -13.31
CA ASP A 30 -11.10 -15.46 -13.40
C ASP A 30 -11.66 -14.93 -12.06
N ARG A 31 -10.95 -15.16 -10.94
CA ARG A 31 -11.33 -14.66 -9.60
C ARG A 31 -10.24 -13.87 -8.88
N GLY A 32 -8.96 -14.13 -9.16
CA GLY A 32 -7.85 -13.38 -8.58
C GLY A 32 -6.89 -14.24 -7.76
N ILE A 33 -6.51 -13.75 -6.58
CA ILE A 33 -5.46 -14.37 -5.75
C ILE A 33 -6.07 -14.87 -4.44
N ARG A 34 -5.89 -16.15 -4.14
CA ARG A 34 -6.13 -16.70 -2.80
C ARG A 34 -4.87 -16.53 -1.95
N VAL A 35 -5.01 -15.82 -0.84
CA VAL A 35 -3.95 -15.62 0.16
C VAL A 35 -3.87 -16.86 1.04
N LEU A 36 -2.68 -17.47 1.14
CA LEU A 36 -2.43 -18.70 1.91
C LEU A 36 -1.37 -18.48 3.02
N SER A 37 -1.02 -17.23 3.29
CA SER A 37 -0.04 -16.81 4.29
C SER A 37 -0.33 -15.38 4.73
N ASP A 38 -0.11 -15.12 6.01
CA ASP A 38 -0.25 -13.78 6.60
C ASP A 38 0.94 -12.86 6.28
N ASP A 39 1.99 -13.39 5.65
CA ASP A 39 3.16 -12.62 5.18
C ASP A 39 2.79 -11.91 3.86
N VAL A 40 2.26 -10.70 4.03
CA VAL A 40 1.78 -9.82 2.97
C VAL A 40 2.43 -8.45 3.10
N SER A 41 3.00 -7.95 2.00
CA SER A 41 3.69 -6.66 1.95
C SER A 41 3.14 -5.76 0.85
N LEU A 42 2.98 -4.48 1.17
CA LEU A 42 2.75 -3.39 0.22
C LEU A 42 3.93 -2.43 0.30
N TYR A 43 4.59 -2.18 -0.82
CA TYR A 43 5.70 -1.23 -0.89
C TYR A 43 5.19 0.09 -1.45
N VAL A 44 5.61 1.17 -0.82
CA VAL A 44 5.23 2.53 -1.18
C VAL A 44 6.50 3.36 -1.28
N SER A 45 6.65 4.12 -2.36
CA SER A 45 7.83 4.94 -2.61
C SER A 45 7.44 6.30 -3.18
N SER A 46 8.19 7.32 -2.80
CA SER A 46 8.02 8.68 -3.28
C SER A 46 9.32 9.44 -3.06
N SER A 47 9.63 10.36 -3.96
CA SER A 47 10.71 11.33 -3.77
C SER A 47 10.32 12.48 -2.83
N SER A 48 9.04 12.61 -2.47
CA SER A 48 8.55 13.56 -1.47
C SER A 48 8.45 12.88 -0.10
N SER A 49 9.28 13.33 0.83
CA SER A 49 9.25 12.86 2.23
C SER A 49 7.96 13.26 2.94
N GLU A 50 7.38 14.40 2.58
CA GLU A 50 6.10 14.87 3.12
C GLU A 50 4.95 13.95 2.72
N LEU A 51 4.94 13.49 1.45
CA LEU A 51 3.93 12.55 0.96
C LEU A 51 4.06 11.19 1.65
N ILE A 52 5.27 10.62 1.76
CA ILE A 52 5.49 9.37 2.51
C ILE A 52 5.02 9.51 3.95
N ARG A 53 5.34 10.63 4.61
CA ARG A 53 4.92 10.87 5.99
C ARG A 53 3.39 10.87 6.10
N ALA A 54 2.69 11.57 5.21
CA ALA A 54 1.23 11.62 5.21
C ALA A 54 0.60 10.22 5.00
N VAL A 55 1.19 9.38 4.14
CA VAL A 55 0.73 8.01 3.92
C VAL A 55 0.92 7.16 5.19
N VAL A 56 2.08 7.25 5.82
CA VAL A 56 2.38 6.51 7.06
C VAL A 56 1.45 6.95 8.20
N GLU A 57 1.27 8.26 8.41
CA GLU A 57 0.34 8.79 9.42
C GLU A 57 -1.09 8.30 9.15
N GLY A 58 -1.53 8.29 7.88
CA GLY A 58 -2.84 7.76 7.49
C GLY A 58 -3.03 6.28 7.84
N PHE A 59 -2.02 5.43 7.65
CA PHE A 59 -2.09 4.02 8.05
C PHE A 59 -2.00 3.81 9.56
N ILE A 60 -1.36 4.71 10.31
CA ILE A 60 -1.34 4.66 11.78
C ILE A 60 -2.72 5.02 12.35
N ASP A 61 -3.33 6.09 11.83
CA ASP A 61 -4.64 6.56 12.28
C ASP A 61 -5.78 5.63 11.84
N SER A 62 -5.65 5.05 10.65
CA SER A 62 -6.62 4.11 10.07
C SER A 62 -5.90 2.90 9.46
N PRO A 63 -5.61 1.86 10.26
CA PRO A 63 -4.80 0.71 9.83
C PRO A 63 -5.55 -0.27 8.93
N ILE A 64 -6.83 -0.03 8.63
CA ILE A 64 -7.64 -0.93 7.82
C ILE A 64 -7.49 -0.57 6.33
N LEU A 65 -7.05 -1.53 5.53
CA LEU A 65 -7.01 -1.46 4.07
C LEU A 65 -8.00 -2.44 3.46
N GLN A 66 -9.02 -1.94 2.79
CA GLN A 66 -10.00 -2.76 2.08
C GLN A 66 -9.67 -2.83 0.58
N ILE A 67 -9.56 -4.05 0.05
CA ILE A 67 -9.32 -4.31 -1.38
C ILE A 67 -10.39 -5.27 -1.88
N GLY A 68 -11.38 -4.74 -2.61
CA GLY A 68 -12.59 -5.49 -2.95
C GLY A 68 -13.30 -5.95 -1.67
N ASP A 69 -13.51 -7.26 -1.56
CA ASP A 69 -14.16 -7.88 -0.39
C ASP A 69 -13.15 -8.31 0.70
N ALA A 70 -11.85 -8.15 0.46
CA ALA A 70 -10.81 -8.51 1.42
C ALA A 70 -10.47 -7.33 2.32
N THR A 71 -10.33 -7.60 3.63
CA THR A 71 -9.89 -6.62 4.63
C THR A 71 -8.52 -7.01 5.13
N PHE A 72 -7.56 -6.08 5.04
CA PHE A 72 -6.22 -6.19 5.60
C PHE A 72 -6.08 -5.20 6.76
N ILE A 73 -5.27 -5.57 7.74
CA ILE A 73 -4.91 -4.69 8.86
C ILE A 73 -3.40 -4.51 8.80
N THR A 74 -2.94 -3.26 8.77
CA THR A 74 -1.51 -2.93 8.82
C THR A 74 -0.95 -3.35 10.18
N GLU A 75 -0.07 -4.36 10.17
CA GLU A 75 0.60 -4.85 11.38
C GLU A 75 1.86 -4.03 11.71
N ASP A 76 2.66 -3.70 10.70
CA ASP A 76 3.93 -3.00 10.86
C ASP A 76 4.26 -2.13 9.62
N ILE A 77 5.05 -1.07 9.84
CA ILE A 77 5.54 -0.17 8.80
C ILE A 77 7.07 -0.08 8.93
N LYS A 78 7.78 -0.51 7.89
CA LYS A 78 9.24 -0.53 7.87
C LYS A 78 9.80 0.47 6.87
N ILE A 79 10.74 1.30 7.34
CA ILE A 79 11.55 2.16 6.47
C ILE A 79 12.67 1.32 5.88
N LEU A 80 12.70 1.20 4.56
CA LEU A 80 13.75 0.50 3.83
C LEU A 80 14.86 1.49 3.49
N LYS A 81 16.10 1.12 3.80
CA LYS A 81 17.30 1.82 3.33
C LYS A 81 17.81 1.11 2.08
N GLU A 82 18.39 1.87 1.16
CA GLU A 82 19.19 1.31 0.05
C GLU A 82 20.38 0.50 0.57
#